data_AF-C5KUF0-F1
#
_entry.id   AF-C5KUF0-F1
#
_cell.length_a   1.000
_cell.length_b   1.000
_cell.length_c   1.000
_cell.angle_alpha   90.00
_cell.angle_beta   90.00
_cell.angle_gamma   90.00
#
_symmetry.space_group_name_H-M   'P 1'
#
loop_
_entity.id
_entity.type
_entity.pdbx_description
1 polymer ?
#
loop_
_entity_poly.entity_id
_entity_poly.type
_entity_poly.pdbx_seq_one_letter_code
_entity_poly.pdbx_strand_id
1 'polypeptide(L)'
;MLTYPLIIWTALQGVMGVTLKLPISRMFMPNGDVNLFQSLHADGQLQNPIVDTGAPYVFFVWKNWYDQQTHRSACKTLTAHCYSCARSCSPQHTHTIYFGGGVDVTIFQYAGKLSLGTTSYEGMRFGLVCGRHPPPPQSQAHASFGLGKISEAGYPSIMDQLLQRRVIAQK
;
A
#
# COMPACT_ATOMS: atom_id res chain seq x y z
N MET A 1 -47.13 14.96 34.88
CA MET A 1 -46.16 15.49 33.90
C MET A 1 -44.77 15.32 34.48
N LEU A 2 -44.00 14.36 33.95
CA LEU A 2 -42.54 14.29 34.07
C LEU A 2 -42.10 13.37 32.92
N THR A 3 -41.63 14.00 31.85
CA THR A 3 -41.19 13.40 30.60
C THR A 3 -39.84 12.71 30.80
N TYR A 4 -39.79 11.40 30.64
CA TYR A 4 -38.59 10.68 30.24
C TYR A 4 -38.90 10.03 28.90
N PRO A 5 -38.33 10.56 27.80
CA PRO A 5 -37.41 9.72 27.06
C PRO A 5 -36.33 10.56 26.35
N LEU A 6 -35.19 10.79 27.01
CA LEU A 6 -34.03 11.39 26.32
C LEU A 6 -32.74 10.55 26.45
N ILE A 7 -32.82 9.35 27.02
CA ILE A 7 -31.63 8.50 27.27
C ILE A 7 -31.51 7.34 26.26
N ILE A 8 -32.55 7.06 25.45
CA ILE A 8 -32.51 5.93 24.51
C ILE A 8 -31.95 6.33 23.12
N TRP A 9 -31.79 7.63 22.82
CA TRP A 9 -31.35 8.06 21.48
C TRP A 9 -29.83 7.97 21.23
N THR A 10 -29.01 7.85 22.28
CA THR A 10 -27.55 7.72 22.13
C THR A 10 -27.07 6.29 21.87
N ALA A 11 -27.94 5.27 21.99
CA ALA A 11 -27.58 3.87 21.78
C ALA A 11 -27.76 3.37 20.34
N LEU A 12 -28.29 4.20 19.44
CA LEU A 12 -28.63 3.83 18.05
C LEU A 12 -27.91 4.65 16.99
N GLN A 13 -26.80 5.32 17.34
CA GLN A 13 -25.81 5.71 16.32
C GLN A 13 -25.05 4.46 15.88
N GLY A 14 -25.77 3.55 15.22
CA GLY A 14 -25.18 2.54 14.38
C GLY A 14 -24.20 3.24 13.46
N VAL A 15 -22.94 2.79 13.53
CA VAL A 15 -21.89 3.22 12.64
C VAL A 15 -22.45 3.10 11.22
N MET A 16 -22.82 4.22 10.59
CA MET A 16 -23.15 4.21 9.17
C MET A 16 -21.88 3.75 8.48
N GLY A 17 -21.88 2.48 8.07
CA GLY A 17 -20.71 1.81 7.52
C GLY A 17 -20.31 2.50 6.24
N VAL A 18 -19.36 3.42 6.32
CA VAL A 18 -18.74 4.02 5.14
C VAL A 18 -18.07 2.89 4.40
N THR A 19 -18.61 2.54 3.23
CA THR A 19 -18.02 1.51 2.38
C THR A 19 -16.83 2.12 1.64
N LEU A 20 -15.62 1.68 1.98
CA LEU A 20 -14.42 2.04 1.22
C LEU A 20 -14.44 1.28 -0.12
N LYS A 21 -14.74 2.01 -1.21
CA LYS A 21 -14.66 1.47 -2.58
C LYS A 21 -13.33 1.88 -3.19
N LEU A 22 -12.56 0.89 -3.64
CA LEU A 22 -11.28 1.10 -4.29
C LEU A 22 -11.37 0.75 -5.77
N PRO A 23 -10.88 1.60 -6.69
CA PRO A 23 -10.87 1.28 -8.12
C PRO A 23 -9.80 0.23 -8.42
N ILE A 24 -10.22 -0.92 -8.96
CA ILE A 24 -9.33 -2.01 -9.37
C ILE A 24 -9.30 -2.06 -10.88
N SER A 25 -8.11 -2.11 -11.47
CA SER A 25 -7.91 -2.30 -12.91
C SER A 25 -7.18 -3.61 -13.18
N ARG A 26 -7.47 -4.23 -14.32
CA ARG A 26 -6.74 -5.40 -14.82
C ARG A 26 -5.71 -4.91 -15.83
N MET A 27 -4.43 -5.21 -15.61
CA MET A 27 -3.35 -4.80 -16.52
C MET A 27 -2.39 -5.94 -16.81
N PHE A 28 -1.77 -5.88 -17.99
CA PHE A 28 -0.73 -6.81 -18.40
C PHE A 28 0.63 -6.31 -17.92
N MET A 29 1.38 -7.19 -17.27
CA MET A 29 2.80 -6.97 -17.03
C MET A 29 3.60 -7.28 -18.31
N PRO A 30 4.78 -6.67 -18.49
CA PRO A 30 5.61 -6.92 -19.67
C PRO A 30 6.05 -8.38 -19.85
N ASN A 31 6.02 -9.18 -18.79
CA ASN A 31 6.30 -10.62 -18.82
C ASN A 31 5.09 -11.47 -19.28
N GLY A 32 3.95 -10.84 -19.64
CA GLY A 32 2.73 -11.51 -20.08
C GLY A 32 1.75 -11.85 -18.95
N ASP A 33 2.14 -11.68 -17.69
CA ASP A 33 1.25 -11.95 -16.56
C ASP A 33 0.13 -10.93 -16.48
N VAL A 34 -1.04 -11.40 -16.05
CA VAL A 34 -2.19 -10.52 -15.81
C VAL A 34 -2.40 -10.35 -14.33
N ASN A 35 -2.30 -9.10 -13.88
CA ASN A 35 -2.45 -8.75 -12.47
C ASN A 35 -3.59 -7.74 -12.28
N LEU A 36 -4.15 -7.75 -11.08
CA LEU A 36 -5.06 -6.71 -10.60
C LEU A 36 -4.24 -5.60 -9.97
N PHE A 37 -4.53 -4.35 -10.31
CA PHE A 37 -3.84 -3.17 -9.83
C PHE A 37 -4.80 -2.25 -9.09
N GLN A 38 -4.31 -1.66 -8.00
CA GLN A 38 -5.04 -0.65 -7.24
C GLN A 38 -4.41 0.72 -7.51
N SER A 39 -4.95 1.48 -8.47
CA SER A 39 -4.50 2.86 -8.67
C SER A 39 -4.85 3.72 -7.45
N LEU A 40 -3.84 4.35 -6.86
CA LEU A 40 -3.98 5.21 -5.67
C LEU A 40 -2.95 6.34 -5.70
N HIS A 41 -3.05 7.30 -4.78
CA HIS A 41 -2.03 8.34 -4.62
C HIS A 41 -1.35 8.24 -3.25
N ALA A 42 -0.02 8.22 -3.25
CA ALA A 42 0.81 8.34 -2.05
C ALA A 42 1.52 9.70 -2.10
N ASP A 43 1.25 10.58 -1.13
CA ASP A 43 1.73 11.97 -1.12
C ASP A 43 1.48 12.72 -2.44
N GLY A 44 0.31 12.48 -3.04
CA GLY A 44 -0.07 13.07 -4.34
C GLY A 44 0.60 12.45 -5.55
N GLN A 45 1.45 11.43 -5.38
CA GLN A 45 2.08 10.69 -6.48
C GLN A 45 1.28 9.43 -6.81
N LEU A 46 0.90 9.28 -8.08
CA LEU A 46 0.22 8.09 -8.58
C LEU A 46 1.08 6.84 -8.34
N GLN A 47 0.49 5.82 -7.72
CA GLN A 47 1.07 4.48 -7.57
C GLN A 47 0.09 3.46 -8.14
N ASN A 48 0.65 2.40 -8.73
CA ASN A 48 -0.11 1.24 -9.21
C ASN A 48 0.44 -0.05 -8.60
N PRO A 49 0.23 -0.29 -7.30
CA PRO A 49 0.54 -1.58 -6.69
C PRO A 49 -0.36 -2.71 -7.20
N ILE A 50 0.22 -3.92 -7.26
CA ILE A 50 -0.51 -5.17 -7.49
C ILE A 50 -1.36 -5.48 -6.26
N VAL A 51 -2.61 -5.88 -6.46
CA VAL A 51 -3.50 -6.32 -5.40
C VAL A 51 -3.11 -7.73 -5.00
N ASP A 52 -2.59 -7.88 -3.78
CA ASP A 52 -2.15 -9.16 -3.24
C ASP A 52 -3.06 -9.57 -2.08
N THR A 53 -3.96 -10.52 -2.34
CA THR A 53 -4.88 -11.02 -1.31
C THR A 53 -4.24 -12.07 -0.39
N GLY A 54 -3.06 -12.57 -0.74
CA GLY A 54 -2.33 -13.59 0.01
C GLY A 54 -1.34 -13.02 1.02
N ALA A 55 -0.86 -11.79 0.82
CA ALA A 55 0.14 -11.16 1.68
C ALA A 55 -0.34 -9.86 2.34
N PRO A 56 0.17 -9.50 3.54
CA PRO A 56 -0.22 -8.27 4.25
C PRO A 56 0.60 -7.03 3.85
N TYR A 57 1.52 -7.13 2.90
CA TYR A 57 2.51 -6.09 2.65
C TYR A 57 2.03 -5.00 1.69
N VAL A 58 2.17 -3.73 2.09
CA VAL A 58 1.88 -2.56 1.26
C VAL A 58 3.16 -1.77 1.00
N PHE A 59 3.68 -1.82 -0.22
CA PHE A 59 4.94 -1.14 -0.56
C PHE A 59 4.97 -0.58 -1.97
N PHE A 60 5.77 0.47 -2.15
CA PHE A 60 5.98 1.16 -3.41
C PHE A 60 7.45 1.11 -3.83
N VAL A 61 7.70 1.24 -5.13
CA VAL A 61 9.06 1.24 -5.67
C VAL A 61 9.73 2.57 -5.37
N TRP A 62 10.80 2.57 -4.58
CA TRP A 62 11.51 3.80 -4.26
C TRP A 62 12.28 4.30 -5.48
N LYS A 63 12.01 5.55 -5.89
CA LYS A 63 12.62 6.16 -7.07
C LYS A 63 14.14 6.13 -7.05
N ASN A 64 14.75 6.52 -5.93
CA ASN A 64 16.21 6.64 -5.87
C ASN A 64 16.90 5.28 -6.02
N TRP A 65 16.37 4.25 -5.37
CA TRP A 65 16.89 2.90 -5.54
C TRP A 65 16.69 2.41 -6.98
N TYR A 66 15.49 2.56 -7.54
CA TYR A 66 15.22 2.06 -8.89
C TYR A 66 16.10 2.73 -9.95
N ASP A 67 16.22 4.06 -9.92
CA ASP A 67 17.10 4.80 -10.83
C ASP A 67 18.58 4.39 -10.71
N GLN A 68 19.04 3.99 -9.51
CA GLN A 68 20.39 3.45 -9.31
C GLN A 68 20.58 2.08 -9.98
N GLN A 69 19.52 1.27 -10.09
CA GLN A 69 19.59 -0.07 -10.71
C GLN A 69 19.43 -0.05 -12.24
N THR A 70 18.66 0.89 -12.80
CA THR A 70 18.20 0.84 -14.21
C THR A 70 18.63 2.01 -15.08
N HIS A 71 19.52 2.88 -14.60
CA HIS A 71 19.84 4.20 -15.16
C HIS A 71 18.69 5.23 -15.02
N ARG A 72 19.03 6.52 -15.10
CA ARG A 72 18.10 7.65 -14.88
C ARG A 72 16.92 7.61 -15.85
N SER A 73 15.69 7.72 -15.34
CA SER A 73 14.40 7.86 -16.05
C SER A 73 13.60 6.58 -16.30
N ALA A 74 14.11 5.41 -15.90
CA ALA A 74 13.37 4.15 -16.05
C ALA A 74 12.05 4.12 -15.25
N CYS A 75 11.90 4.96 -14.23
CA CYS A 75 10.63 5.08 -13.48
C CYS A 75 9.42 5.42 -14.36
N LYS A 76 9.61 6.09 -15.50
CA LYS A 76 8.51 6.45 -16.41
C LYS A 76 7.94 5.25 -17.15
N THR A 77 8.73 4.20 -17.34
CA THR A 77 8.33 2.99 -18.05
C THR A 77 7.86 1.89 -17.11
N LEU A 78 7.97 2.10 -15.79
CA LEU A 78 7.57 1.12 -14.80
C LEU A 78 6.05 1.19 -14.54
N THR A 79 5.35 0.07 -14.74
CA THR A 79 3.89 -0.04 -14.53
C THR A 79 3.45 0.40 -13.14
N ALA A 80 4.24 0.06 -12.12
CA ALA A 80 3.95 0.41 -10.72
C ALA A 80 4.08 1.91 -10.41
N HIS A 81 4.72 2.67 -11.31
CA HIS A 81 5.36 3.96 -11.03
C HIS A 81 6.40 3.88 -9.90
N CYS A 82 7.16 4.96 -9.74
CA CYS A 82 8.06 5.11 -8.62
C CYS A 82 7.52 6.14 -7.62
N TYR A 83 7.80 5.90 -6.35
CA TYR A 83 7.56 6.83 -5.27
C TYR A 83 8.84 7.63 -4.95
N SER A 84 8.72 8.95 -4.92
CA SER A 84 9.77 9.87 -4.47
C SER A 84 9.42 10.41 -3.10
N CYS A 85 10.32 10.29 -2.13
CA CYS A 85 10.05 10.83 -0.81
C CYS A 85 9.89 12.36 -0.86
N ALA A 86 8.85 12.89 -0.22
CA ALA A 86 8.59 14.34 -0.15
C ALA A 86 9.69 15.08 0.63
N ARG A 87 10.34 14.38 1.58
CA ARG A 87 11.55 14.80 2.27
C ARG A 87 12.64 13.76 2.00
N SER A 88 13.91 14.14 2.08
CA SER A 88 15.01 13.19 1.97
C SER A 88 14.79 12.01 2.93
N CYS A 89 14.81 10.80 2.38
CA CYS A 89 14.62 9.55 3.09
C CYS A 89 15.81 8.63 2.79
N SER A 90 16.19 7.80 3.75
CA SER A 90 17.22 6.78 3.58
C SER A 90 16.73 5.45 4.14
N PRO A 91 17.20 4.32 3.59
CA PRO A 91 16.87 3.01 4.14
C PRO A 91 17.35 2.88 5.58
N GLN A 92 16.41 2.66 6.49
CA GLN A 92 16.66 2.33 7.89
C GLN A 92 15.73 1.19 8.29
N HIS A 93 16.23 0.27 9.14
CA HIS A 93 15.45 -0.88 9.63
C HIS A 93 14.76 -1.64 8.49
N THR A 94 15.57 -2.10 7.54
CA THR A 94 15.08 -2.81 6.36
C THR A 94 14.51 -4.19 6.72
N HIS A 95 13.51 -4.62 5.97
CA HIS A 95 12.88 -5.92 6.07
C HIS A 95 12.79 -6.55 4.67
N THR A 96 13.09 -7.84 4.57
CA THR A 96 13.08 -8.58 3.30
C THR A 96 11.88 -9.52 3.26
N ILE A 97 11.04 -9.33 2.24
CA ILE A 97 9.85 -10.13 1.96
C ILE A 97 10.21 -11.16 0.90
N TYR A 98 9.90 -12.42 1.16
CA TYR A 98 10.12 -13.53 0.23
C TYR A 98 8.82 -13.87 -0.49
N PHE A 99 8.86 -13.82 -1.81
CA PHE A 99 7.78 -14.26 -2.69
C PHE A 99 8.11 -15.62 -3.32
N GLY A 100 7.09 -16.28 -3.86
CA GLY A 100 7.29 -17.51 -4.64
C GLY A 100 8.19 -17.26 -5.86
N GLY A 101 8.80 -18.34 -6.37
CA GLY A 101 9.62 -18.27 -7.59
C GLY A 101 11.00 -17.65 -7.40
N GLY A 102 11.53 -17.63 -6.17
CA GLY A 102 12.88 -17.12 -5.87
C GLY A 102 12.99 -15.60 -5.93
N VAL A 103 11.85 -14.90 -5.82
CA VAL A 103 11.82 -13.43 -5.80
C VAL A 103 11.82 -12.95 -4.35
N ASP A 104 12.71 -12.04 -4.02
CA ASP A 104 12.66 -11.31 -2.75
C ASP A 104 12.67 -9.79 -2.98
N VAL A 105 12.10 -9.08 -2.02
CA VAL A 105 11.98 -7.62 -2.04
C VAL A 105 12.37 -7.10 -0.67
N THR A 106 13.42 -6.28 -0.63
CA THR A 106 13.85 -5.58 0.58
C THR A 106 13.25 -4.18 0.61
N ILE A 107 12.61 -3.84 1.72
CA ILE A 107 11.93 -2.57 1.93
C ILE A 107 12.40 -1.89 3.21
N PHE A 108 12.30 -0.56 3.27
CA PHE A 108 12.31 0.20 4.52
C PHE A 108 10.96 0.88 4.72
N GLN A 109 10.59 1.16 5.97
CA GLN A 109 9.29 1.75 6.25
C GLN A 109 9.30 3.27 6.05
N TYR A 110 8.19 3.80 5.57
CA TYR A 110 7.93 5.22 5.42
C TYR A 110 6.50 5.53 5.88
N ALA A 111 6.25 6.77 6.28
CA ALA A 111 4.93 7.26 6.65
C ALA A 111 4.59 8.51 5.86
N GLY A 112 3.41 8.53 5.24
CA GLY A 112 2.95 9.65 4.43
C GLY A 112 1.43 9.70 4.32
N LYS A 113 0.93 10.50 3.39
CA LYS A 113 -0.48 10.57 3.05
C LYS A 113 -0.82 9.50 2.03
N LEU A 114 -1.87 8.73 2.27
CA LEU A 114 -2.40 7.76 1.30
C LEU A 114 -3.85 8.09 0.94
N SER A 115 -4.11 8.31 -0.34
CA SER A 115 -5.45 8.53 -0.89
C SER A 115 -6.03 7.21 -1.40
N LEU A 116 -7.06 6.73 -0.72
CA LEU A 116 -7.76 5.48 -1.02
C LEU A 116 -9.20 5.81 -1.44
N GLY A 117 -9.51 5.59 -2.71
CA GLY A 117 -10.77 6.05 -3.29
C GLY A 117 -10.87 7.58 -3.23
N THR A 118 -11.94 8.08 -2.62
CA THR A 118 -12.20 9.53 -2.48
C THR A 118 -11.65 10.14 -1.19
N THR A 119 -11.04 9.34 -0.31
CA THR A 119 -10.60 9.79 1.02
C THR A 119 -9.09 9.71 1.14
N SER A 120 -8.48 10.66 1.85
CA SER A 120 -7.05 10.68 2.13
C SER A 120 -6.79 10.54 3.63
N TYR A 121 -5.77 9.75 3.96
CA TYR A 121 -5.38 9.44 5.33
C TYR A 121 -3.93 9.85 5.57
N GLU A 122 -3.71 10.71 6.56
CA GLU A 122 -2.37 11.15 6.97
C GLU A 122 -1.71 10.14 7.90
N GLY A 123 -0.38 10.02 7.81
CA GLY A 123 0.42 9.12 8.66
C GLY A 123 0.15 7.65 8.38
N MET A 124 -0.21 7.29 7.15
CA MET A 124 -0.27 5.91 6.69
C MET A 124 1.14 5.40 6.45
N ARG A 125 1.45 4.23 6.97
CA ARG A 125 2.75 3.57 6.84
C ARG A 125 2.73 2.59 5.68
N PHE A 126 3.82 2.56 4.92
CA PHE A 126 4.05 1.65 3.80
C PHE A 126 5.55 1.40 3.61
N GLY A 127 5.89 0.33 2.91
CA GLY A 127 7.26 0.02 2.54
C GLY A 127 7.73 0.80 1.31
N LEU A 128 9.03 1.08 1.25
CA LEU A 128 9.72 1.60 0.08
C LEU A 128 10.81 0.62 -0.32
N VAL A 129 10.74 0.12 -1.56
CA VAL A 129 11.68 -0.90 -2.06
C VAL A 129 13.09 -0.32 -2.17
N CYS A 130 14.04 -0.92 -1.47
CA CYS A 130 15.47 -0.60 -1.52
C CYS A 130 16.36 -1.79 -1.90
N GLY A 131 15.77 -2.93 -2.24
CA GLY A 131 16.48 -4.09 -2.77
C GLY A 131 15.51 -5.10 -3.38
N ARG A 132 15.98 -5.91 -4.33
CA ARG A 132 15.23 -7.00 -4.95
C ARG A 132 16.18 -8.04 -5.52
N HIS A 133 15.80 -9.31 -5.42
CA HIS A 133 16.38 -10.39 -6.22
C HIS A 133 15.32 -11.03 -7.14
N PRO A 134 15.63 -11.29 -8.41
CA PRO A 134 16.75 -10.71 -9.16
C PRO A 134 16.56 -9.19 -9.36
N PRO A 135 17.66 -8.41 -9.45
CA PRO A 135 17.56 -6.96 -9.59
C PRO A 135 17.09 -6.56 -10.99
N PRO A 136 16.54 -5.35 -11.16
CA PRO A 136 16.37 -4.77 -12.48
C PRO A 136 17.70 -4.68 -13.26
N PRO A 137 17.70 -4.81 -14.60
CA PRO A 137 16.54 -5.02 -15.47
C PRO A 137 16.12 -6.50 -15.62
N GLN A 138 16.81 -7.44 -14.96
CA GLN A 138 16.55 -8.89 -15.09
C GLN A 138 15.12 -9.24 -14.65
N SER A 139 14.60 -8.52 -13.66
CA SER A 139 13.18 -8.53 -13.31
C SER A 139 12.71 -7.12 -12.96
N GLN A 140 11.54 -6.74 -13.48
CA GLN A 140 10.96 -5.44 -13.16
C GLN A 140 10.57 -5.39 -11.68
N ALA A 141 10.85 -4.24 -11.06
CA ALA A 141 10.35 -3.98 -9.71
C ALA A 141 8.82 -3.89 -9.74
N HIS A 142 8.16 -4.34 -8.68
CA HIS A 142 6.72 -4.16 -8.52
C HIS A 142 6.43 -3.45 -7.21
N ALA A 143 5.22 -2.92 -7.11
CA ALA A 143 4.61 -2.45 -5.87
C ALA A 143 3.50 -3.44 -5.47
N SER A 144 3.21 -3.54 -4.18
CA SER A 144 2.16 -4.43 -3.67
C SER A 144 1.18 -3.66 -2.77
N PHE A 145 -0.09 -4.03 -2.86
CA PHE A 145 -1.19 -3.60 -2.03
C PHE A 145 -1.79 -4.84 -1.38
N GLY A 146 -1.10 -5.29 -0.34
CA GLY A 146 -1.46 -6.47 0.43
C GLY A 146 -2.75 -6.30 1.21
N LEU A 147 -3.69 -7.23 1.02
CA LEU A 147 -4.96 -7.33 1.72
C LEU A 147 -5.04 -8.59 2.59
N GLY A 148 -3.97 -9.38 2.61
CA GLY A 148 -3.87 -10.60 3.42
C GLY A 148 -3.94 -10.31 4.92
N LYS A 149 -4.24 -11.37 5.69
CA LYS A 149 -4.16 -11.32 7.16
C LYS A 149 -2.71 -11.04 7.58
N ILE A 150 -2.56 -10.33 8.69
CA ILE A 150 -1.26 -10.09 9.31
C ILE A 150 -0.64 -11.44 9.67
N SER A 151 0.41 -11.85 8.95
CA SER A 151 1.20 -13.03 9.31
C SER A 151 2.38 -12.67 10.20
N GLU A 152 2.76 -11.39 10.28
CA GLU A 152 4.02 -10.96 10.88
C GLU A 152 3.83 -9.74 11.81
N ALA A 153 4.29 -9.88 13.05
CA ALA A 153 4.24 -8.81 14.04
C ALA A 153 5.22 -7.68 13.65
N GLY A 154 4.72 -6.44 13.56
CA GLY A 154 5.56 -5.25 13.39
C GLY A 154 5.58 -4.64 11.99
N TYR A 155 4.96 -5.28 10.99
CA TYR A 155 4.70 -4.64 9.70
C TYR A 155 3.33 -3.94 9.67
N PRO A 156 3.24 -2.68 9.20
CA PRO A 156 1.99 -1.94 9.20
C PRO A 156 1.09 -2.36 8.02
N SER A 157 0.34 -3.45 8.16
CA SER A 157 -0.69 -3.87 7.19
C SER A 157 -1.67 -2.72 6.90
N ILE A 158 -2.10 -2.57 5.64
CA ILE A 158 -3.09 -1.56 5.29
C ILE A 158 -4.42 -1.83 5.99
N MET A 159 -4.80 -3.10 6.12
CA MET A 159 -6.05 -3.51 6.75
C MET A 159 -6.09 -3.11 8.22
N ASP A 160 -4.98 -3.30 8.93
CA ASP A 160 -4.87 -2.91 10.34
C ASP A 160 -4.94 -1.41 10.53
N GLN A 161 -4.23 -0.66 9.69
CA GLN A 161 -4.24 0.79 9.75
C GLN A 161 -5.66 1.33 9.52
N LEU A 162 -6.41 0.73 8.60
CA LEU A 162 -7.81 1.11 8.32
C LEU A 162 -8.75 0.70 9.47
N LEU A 163 -8.56 -0.48 10.08
CA LEU A 163 -9.32 -0.94 11.25
C LEU A 163 -9.07 -0.06 12.48
N GLN A 164 -7.81 0.24 12.79
CA GLN A 164 -7.42 1.11 13.91
C GLN A 164 -8.01 2.52 13.78
N ARG A 165 -8.14 3.01 12.54
CA ARG A 165 -8.77 4.29 12.21
C ARG A 165 -10.29 4.24 12.13
N ARG A 166 -10.90 3.07 12.34
CA ARG A 166 -12.35 2.83 12.23
C ARG A 166 -12.92 3.20 10.85
N VAL A 167 -12.10 3.08 9.81
CA VAL A 167 -12.50 3.32 8.41
C VAL A 167 -13.25 2.10 7.88
N ILE A 168 -12.81 0.92 8.26
CA ILE A 168 -13.45 -0.36 7.96
C ILE A 168 -13.82 -1.05 9.27
N ALA A 169 -14.79 -1.96 9.22
CA ALA A 169 -15.18 -2.79 10.35
C ALA A 169 -14.82 -4.25 10.06
N GLN A 170 -14.34 -4.95 11.09
CA GLN A 170 -14.26 -6.39 11.07
C GLN A 170 -15.67 -6.94 11.36
N LYS A 171 -16.20 -7.74 10.43
CA LYS A 171 -17.42 -8.51 10.68
C LYS A 171 -17.12 -9.74 11.51
#